data_AF-S9QA97-F1
#
_entry.id   AF-S9QA97-F1
#
_cell.length_a   1.000
_cell.length_b   1.000
_cell.length_c   1.000
_cell.angle_alpha   90.00
_cell.angle_beta   90.00
_cell.angle_gamma   90.00
#
_symmetry.space_group_name_H-M   'P 1'
#
loop_
_entity.id
_entity.type
_entity.pdbx_description
1 polymer ?
#
loop_
_entity_poly.entity_id
_entity_poly.type
_entity_poly.pdbx_seq_one_letter_code
_entity_poly.pdbx_strand_id
1 'polypeptide(L)'
;MGVDLNAENPFDRASVLEEYWLSVYGSRLLEQLGHDRVLSTPASHIETLPGGSVLLLTRPTPADFDSEEARQAQARALVHLRPELKLETTLETLRQRSLVFVPLPVHFDEDVADILHKKVAFEGLENKRRVVERFNLYRSPPVSEWLPAEQAPPPDVEDVKQAIDTYERLYAEQLVALMHSQQVPEATEGTLEALAAVDFALWHLGWGKRFSAEEKEALIPALGAWLGMYLVSALGGQWVPRRKLEESAVRVGDRAWLPFLRARHALQHGEAPLDYSCSQFFRQAQRSIRPAE
;
A
#
# COMPACT_ATOMS: atom_id res chain seq x y z
N MET A 1 -7.65 5.75 14.14
CA MET A 1 -7.89 6.31 15.48
C MET A 1 -8.86 7.51 15.47
N GLY A 2 -9.93 7.46 16.25
CA GLY A 2 -10.77 8.63 16.52
C GLY A 2 -10.03 9.61 17.44
N VAL A 3 -10.15 10.91 17.18
CA VAL A 3 -9.52 11.95 18.00
C VAL A 3 -10.19 11.93 19.37
N ASP A 4 -9.41 11.62 20.41
CA ASP A 4 -9.82 11.74 21.81
C ASP A 4 -9.81 13.24 22.17
N LEU A 5 -10.99 13.86 22.16
CA LEU A 5 -11.18 15.30 22.35
C LEU A 5 -10.87 15.80 23.78
N ASN A 6 -10.36 14.93 24.67
CA ASN A 6 -10.02 15.25 26.07
C ASN A 6 -8.52 15.08 26.42
N ALA A 7 -7.64 14.88 25.45
CA ALA A 7 -6.23 14.56 25.73
C ALA A 7 -5.34 15.80 25.93
N GLU A 8 -5.43 16.47 27.09
CA GLU A 8 -4.32 17.33 27.57
C GLU A 8 -3.28 16.52 28.39
N ASN A 9 -3.64 15.32 28.87
CA ASN A 9 -2.68 14.37 29.44
C ASN A 9 -3.22 12.92 29.29
N PRO A 10 -2.58 12.02 28.53
CA PRO A 10 -3.03 10.65 28.36
C PRO A 10 -3.06 9.82 29.66
N PHE A 11 -2.39 10.30 30.72
CA PHE A 11 -2.37 9.70 32.06
C PHE A 11 -3.41 10.28 33.02
N ASP A 12 -4.10 11.37 32.67
CA ASP A 12 -5.10 12.04 33.51
C ASP A 12 -6.52 11.84 32.96
N ARG A 13 -6.83 10.60 32.59
CA ARG A 13 -8.17 10.23 32.13
C ARG A 13 -9.11 10.15 33.35
N ALA A 14 -10.20 10.91 33.29
CA ALA A 14 -11.23 10.92 34.34
C ALA A 14 -12.12 9.66 34.38
N SER A 15 -11.81 8.64 33.57
CA SER A 15 -12.51 7.34 33.56
C SER A 15 -11.68 6.26 32.86
N VAL A 16 -11.96 4.99 33.18
CA VAL A 16 -11.35 3.84 32.50
C VAL A 16 -12.00 3.67 31.13
N LEU A 17 -11.38 4.18 30.07
CA LEU A 17 -11.95 4.02 28.73
C LEU A 17 -11.74 2.60 28.20
N GLU A 18 -10.56 2.02 28.46
CA GLU A 18 -10.16 0.69 28.03
C GLU A 18 -9.27 0.05 29.10
N GLU A 19 -9.26 -1.29 29.16
CA GLU A 19 -8.32 -2.04 29.99
C GLU A 19 -7.32 -2.75 29.09
N TYR A 20 -6.03 -2.62 29.42
CA TYR A 20 -4.94 -3.27 28.70
C TYR A 20 -4.43 -4.49 29.49
N TRP A 21 -3.52 -5.28 28.90
CA TRP A 21 -2.92 -6.40 29.63
C TRP A 21 -2.09 -5.96 30.83
N LEU A 22 -1.56 -4.75 30.77
CA LEU A 22 -0.89 -4.06 31.86
C LEU A 22 -1.47 -2.66 31.97
N SER A 23 -2.04 -2.36 33.13
CA SER A 23 -2.65 -1.07 33.43
C SER A 23 -2.09 -0.55 34.75
N VAL A 24 -1.84 0.76 34.83
CA VAL A 24 -1.43 1.43 36.07
C VAL A 24 -2.45 2.51 36.39
N TYR A 25 -3.09 2.35 37.54
CA TYR A 25 -4.13 3.22 38.06
C TYR A 25 -3.52 4.20 39.07
N GLY A 26 -3.48 5.48 38.71
CA GLY A 26 -3.03 6.55 39.61
C GLY A 26 -4.02 6.82 40.75
N SER A 27 -3.52 7.42 41.83
CA SER A 27 -4.31 7.73 43.04
C SER A 27 -5.64 8.44 42.77
N ARG A 28 -5.66 9.46 41.90
CA ARG A 28 -6.89 10.19 41.52
C ARG A 28 -7.96 9.28 40.90
N LEU A 29 -7.55 8.33 40.07
CA LEU A 29 -8.48 7.39 39.43
C LEU A 29 -8.96 6.32 40.42
N LEU A 30 -8.12 5.93 41.38
CA LEU A 30 -8.51 5.05 42.48
C LEU A 30 -9.56 5.68 43.40
N GLU A 31 -9.46 6.98 43.69
CA GLU A 31 -10.48 7.72 44.46
C GLU A 31 -11.84 7.70 43.76
N GLN A 32 -11.87 7.78 42.43
CA GLN A 32 -13.10 7.79 41.64
C GLN A 32 -13.71 6.38 41.49
N LEU A 33 -12.89 5.38 41.20
CA LEU A 33 -13.34 4.00 40.99
C LEU A 33 -13.62 3.25 42.29
N GLY A 34 -13.00 3.69 43.38
CA GLY A 34 -12.92 2.98 44.64
C GLY A 34 -11.69 2.07 44.68
N HIS A 35 -10.82 2.29 45.65
CA HIS A 35 -9.58 1.52 45.83
C HIS A 35 -9.84 0.01 45.93
N ASP A 36 -10.82 -0.40 46.74
CA ASP A 36 -11.18 -1.81 46.92
C ASP A 36 -11.73 -2.45 45.64
N ARG A 37 -12.41 -1.67 44.80
CA ARG A 37 -12.89 -2.15 43.49
C ARG A 37 -11.70 -2.48 42.60
N VAL A 38 -10.71 -1.61 42.53
CA VAL A 38 -9.52 -1.84 41.70
C VAL A 38 -8.71 -3.02 42.23
N LEU A 39 -8.52 -3.14 43.55
CA LEU A 39 -7.83 -4.28 44.16
C LEU A 39 -8.57 -5.63 44.04
N SER A 40 -9.89 -5.61 43.82
CA SER A 40 -10.69 -6.82 43.60
C SER A 40 -10.88 -7.16 42.13
N THR A 41 -10.24 -6.43 41.21
CA THR A 41 -10.37 -6.68 39.77
C THR A 41 -9.91 -8.09 39.42
N PRO A 42 -10.65 -8.85 38.59
CA PRO A 42 -10.20 -10.15 38.11
C PRO A 42 -8.93 -10.03 37.25
N ALA A 43 -7.78 -10.17 37.89
CA ALA A 43 -6.47 -10.03 37.28
C ALA A 43 -5.54 -11.15 37.74
N SER A 44 -4.50 -11.41 36.96
CA SER A 44 -3.49 -12.41 37.31
C SER A 44 -2.53 -11.91 38.40
N HIS A 45 -2.31 -10.61 38.45
CA HIS A 45 -1.46 -9.96 39.43
C HIS A 45 -1.93 -8.52 39.67
N ILE A 46 -1.89 -8.11 40.92
CA ILE A 46 -2.23 -6.76 41.38
C ILE A 46 -1.18 -6.35 42.41
N GLU A 47 -0.61 -5.16 42.25
CA GLU A 47 0.40 -4.62 43.14
C GLU A 47 0.12 -3.16 43.47
N THR A 48 0.14 -2.80 44.76
CA THR A 48 0.13 -1.39 45.18
C THR A 48 1.55 -0.84 45.12
N LEU A 49 1.75 0.19 44.30
CA LEU A 49 3.04 0.84 44.10
C LEU A 49 3.28 1.94 45.15
N PRO A 50 4.56 2.34 45.38
CA PRO A 50 4.87 3.51 46.19
C PRO A 50 4.11 4.75 45.70
N GLY A 51 3.47 5.48 46.61
CA GLY A 51 2.61 6.62 46.27
C GLY A 51 1.13 6.27 46.09
N GLY A 52 0.74 5.01 46.31
CA GLY A 52 -0.68 4.61 46.41
C GLY A 52 -1.35 4.26 45.08
N SER A 53 -0.61 4.25 43.97
CA SER A 53 -1.09 3.74 42.68
C SER A 53 -1.22 2.21 42.69
N VAL A 54 -2.00 1.65 41.77
CA VAL A 54 -2.18 0.20 41.63
C VAL A 54 -1.79 -0.24 40.22
N LEU A 55 -0.90 -1.23 40.12
CA LEU A 55 -0.60 -1.95 38.90
C LEU A 55 -1.51 -3.17 38.80
N LEU A 56 -2.08 -3.38 37.61
CA LEU A 56 -2.90 -4.53 37.27
C LEU A 56 -2.32 -5.22 36.04
N LEU A 57 -2.18 -6.54 36.12
CA LEU A 57 -1.74 -7.38 35.02
C LEU A 57 -2.75 -8.51 34.77
N THR A 58 -3.28 -8.61 33.55
CA THR A 58 -4.05 -9.76 33.09
C THR A 58 -3.14 -10.78 32.37
N ARG A 59 -3.55 -12.06 32.38
CA ARG A 59 -2.91 -13.15 31.63
C ARG A 59 -3.97 -13.97 30.92
N PRO A 60 -3.67 -14.58 29.75
CA PRO A 60 -2.44 -14.51 28.95
C PRO A 60 -2.03 -13.10 28.45
N THR A 61 -0.79 -12.94 27.98
CA THR A 61 -0.14 -11.61 27.77
C THR A 61 -0.43 -11.04 26.38
N PRO A 62 0.07 -9.83 25.99
CA PRO A 62 -0.08 -9.34 24.62
C PRO A 62 0.51 -10.26 23.53
N ALA A 63 1.39 -11.20 23.87
CA ALA A 63 1.86 -12.21 22.92
C ALA A 63 0.74 -13.17 22.47
N ASP A 64 -0.28 -13.34 23.33
CA ASP A 64 -1.43 -14.21 23.13
C ASP A 64 -2.67 -13.38 22.77
N PHE A 65 -2.49 -12.25 22.09
CA PHE A 65 -3.53 -11.24 21.91
C PHE A 65 -4.79 -11.75 21.19
N ASP A 66 -4.72 -12.82 20.40
CA ASP A 66 -5.86 -13.41 19.71
C ASP A 66 -6.45 -14.63 20.43
N SER A 67 -5.86 -15.04 21.57
CA SER A 67 -6.38 -16.14 22.37
C SER A 67 -7.70 -15.77 23.07
N GLU A 68 -8.60 -16.75 23.14
CA GLU A 68 -9.89 -16.60 23.79
C GLU A 68 -9.71 -16.32 25.29
N GLU A 69 -8.77 -17.00 25.92
CA GLU A 69 -8.44 -16.84 27.33
C GLU A 69 -7.95 -15.42 27.64
N ALA A 70 -7.08 -14.84 26.80
CA ALA A 70 -6.60 -13.46 26.99
C ALA A 70 -7.74 -12.46 26.88
N ARG A 71 -8.62 -12.63 25.89
CA ARG A 71 -9.74 -11.72 25.66
C ARG A 71 -10.80 -11.81 26.74
N GLN A 72 -11.06 -13.00 27.26
CA GLN A 72 -11.93 -13.17 28.42
C GLN A 72 -11.35 -12.52 29.68
N ALA A 73 -10.05 -12.68 29.96
CA ALA A 73 -9.41 -12.05 31.12
C ALA A 73 -9.51 -10.52 31.05
N GLN A 74 -9.19 -9.93 29.89
CA GLN A 74 -9.29 -8.49 29.65
C GLN A 74 -10.73 -7.98 29.72
N ALA A 75 -11.70 -8.69 29.13
CA ALA A 75 -13.10 -8.31 29.15
C ALA A 75 -13.68 -8.33 30.58
N ARG A 76 -13.33 -9.34 31.39
CA ARG A 76 -13.75 -9.45 32.79
C ARG A 76 -13.18 -8.32 33.64
N ALA A 77 -11.90 -8.00 33.49
CA ALA A 77 -11.28 -6.88 34.17
C ALA A 77 -11.97 -5.55 33.81
N LEU A 78 -12.20 -5.30 32.52
CA LEU A 78 -12.86 -4.07 32.06
C LEU A 78 -14.30 -3.95 32.58
N VAL A 79 -15.10 -5.01 32.53
CA VAL A 79 -16.49 -5.00 33.02
C VAL A 79 -16.56 -4.85 34.54
N HIS A 80 -15.61 -5.42 35.28
CA HIS A 80 -15.53 -5.21 36.74
C HIS A 80 -15.29 -3.75 37.10
N LEU A 81 -14.41 -3.08 36.36
CA LEU A 81 -14.12 -1.66 36.54
C LEU A 81 -15.24 -0.76 35.99
N ARG A 82 -15.97 -1.23 34.97
CA ARG A 82 -17.08 -0.54 34.30
C ARG A 82 -18.34 -1.40 34.26
N PRO A 83 -19.12 -1.41 35.37
CA PRO A 83 -20.28 -2.29 35.52
C PRO A 83 -21.43 -1.99 34.54
N GLU A 84 -21.42 -0.84 33.88
CA GLU A 84 -22.36 -0.50 32.82
C GLU A 84 -22.12 -1.24 31.50
N LEU A 85 -20.93 -1.85 31.32
CA LEU A 85 -20.61 -2.66 30.15
C LEU A 85 -21.12 -4.09 30.30
N LYS A 86 -21.46 -4.73 29.18
CA LYS A 86 -21.82 -6.16 29.15
C LYS A 86 -20.65 -6.99 28.66
N LEU A 87 -20.38 -8.09 29.35
CA LEU A 87 -19.25 -8.98 29.06
C LEU A 87 -19.27 -9.47 27.62
N GLU A 88 -20.43 -9.87 27.11
CA GLU A 88 -20.58 -10.44 25.76
C GLU A 88 -20.21 -9.41 24.69
N THR A 89 -20.72 -8.19 24.80
CA THR A 89 -20.44 -7.12 23.83
C THR A 89 -19.01 -6.62 23.92
N THR A 90 -18.45 -6.56 25.13
CA THR A 90 -17.05 -6.18 25.34
C THR A 90 -16.11 -7.24 24.75
N LEU A 91 -16.39 -8.52 24.99
CA LEU A 91 -15.61 -9.63 24.45
C LEU A 91 -15.64 -9.64 22.92
N GLU A 92 -16.81 -9.45 22.31
CA GLU A 92 -16.93 -9.37 20.86
C GLU A 92 -16.11 -8.21 20.29
N THR A 93 -16.19 -7.03 20.92
CA THR A 93 -15.40 -5.86 20.50
C THR A 93 -13.89 -6.13 20.57
N LEU A 94 -13.42 -6.78 21.64
CA LEU A 94 -12.00 -7.13 21.81
C LEU A 94 -11.54 -8.20 20.80
N ARG A 95 -12.39 -9.18 20.49
CA ARG A 95 -12.11 -10.17 19.43
C ARG A 95 -11.96 -9.50 18.07
N GLN A 96 -12.89 -8.62 17.70
CA GLN A 96 -12.81 -7.87 16.44
C GLN A 96 -11.53 -7.03 16.33
N ARG A 97 -11.10 -6.38 17.43
CA ARG A 97 -9.82 -5.67 17.49
C ARG A 97 -8.62 -6.60 17.28
N SER A 98 -8.66 -7.81 17.82
CA SER A 98 -7.59 -8.81 17.64
C SER A 98 -7.48 -9.24 16.18
N LEU A 99 -8.62 -9.46 15.53
CA LEU A 99 -8.66 -9.94 14.15
C LEU A 99 -7.90 -9.03 13.19
N VAL A 100 -7.81 -7.72 13.47
CA VAL A 100 -7.02 -6.77 12.68
C VAL A 100 -5.54 -7.16 12.60
N PHE A 101 -5.00 -7.76 13.67
CA PHE A 101 -3.59 -8.09 13.81
C PHE A 101 -3.25 -9.55 13.49
N VAL A 102 -4.26 -10.42 13.35
CA VAL A 102 -4.06 -11.82 12.94
C VAL A 102 -3.46 -11.84 11.53
N PRO A 103 -2.27 -12.42 11.33
CA PRO A 103 -1.65 -12.50 10.01
C PRO A 103 -2.54 -13.24 9.02
N LEU A 104 -2.65 -12.71 7.80
CA LEU A 104 -3.29 -13.39 6.68
C LEU A 104 -2.23 -13.84 5.66
N PRO A 105 -2.38 -15.02 5.07
CA PRO A 105 -1.51 -15.42 3.97
C PRO A 105 -1.74 -14.48 2.77
N VAL A 106 -0.63 -14.08 2.15
CA VAL A 106 -0.61 -13.17 1.00
C VAL A 106 -0.57 -13.99 -0.28
N HIS A 107 -1.54 -13.76 -1.16
CA HIS A 107 -1.73 -14.44 -2.45
C HIS A 107 -1.98 -13.42 -3.55
N PHE A 108 -1.19 -12.35 -3.55
CA PHE A 108 -1.29 -11.29 -4.53
C PHE A 108 -0.98 -11.80 -5.94
N ASP A 109 -1.59 -11.16 -6.93
CA ASP A 109 -1.24 -11.37 -8.33
C ASP A 109 0.25 -11.04 -8.54
N GLU A 110 1.02 -12.02 -9.02
CA GLU A 110 2.47 -11.94 -9.18
C GLU A 110 2.90 -10.76 -10.06
N ASP A 111 2.07 -10.39 -11.03
CA ASP A 111 2.39 -9.32 -11.98
C ASP A 111 2.37 -7.92 -11.36
N VAL A 112 1.71 -7.76 -10.21
CA VAL A 112 1.59 -6.49 -9.49
C VAL A 112 1.90 -6.61 -7.99
N ALA A 113 2.41 -7.75 -7.54
CA ALA A 113 2.61 -8.06 -6.12
C ALA A 113 3.46 -7.01 -5.40
N ASP A 114 4.52 -6.50 -6.03
CA ASP A 114 5.41 -5.50 -5.42
C ASP A 114 4.69 -4.17 -5.10
N ILE A 115 3.78 -3.75 -5.99
CA ILE A 115 2.98 -2.53 -5.83
C ILE A 115 2.01 -2.72 -4.66
N LEU A 116 1.38 -3.91 -4.59
CA LEU A 116 0.44 -4.26 -3.53
C LEU A 116 1.14 -4.38 -2.16
N HIS A 117 2.35 -4.94 -2.11
CA HIS A 117 3.18 -4.95 -0.91
C HIS A 117 3.54 -3.54 -0.42
N LYS A 118 3.98 -2.65 -1.32
CA LYS A 118 4.23 -1.24 -0.98
C LYS A 118 2.98 -0.56 -0.42
N LYS A 119 1.81 -0.81 -1.02
CA LYS A 119 0.54 -0.26 -0.54
C LYS A 119 0.13 -0.80 0.82
N VAL A 120 0.30 -2.09 1.08
CA VAL A 120 0.03 -2.68 2.40
C VAL A 120 0.95 -2.09 3.47
N ALA A 121 2.24 -1.90 3.15
CA ALA A 121 3.18 -1.26 4.06
C ALA A 121 2.78 0.20 4.37
N PHE A 122 2.29 0.92 3.36
CA PHE A 122 1.85 2.31 3.51
C PHE A 122 0.56 2.48 4.33
N GLU A 123 -0.45 1.62 4.15
CA GLU A 123 -1.77 1.75 4.80
C GLU A 123 -1.73 1.53 6.33
N GLY A 124 -0.63 0.98 6.84
CA GLY A 124 -0.41 0.76 8.25
C GLY A 124 -1.15 -0.46 8.82
N LEU A 125 -0.83 -0.78 10.07
CA LEU A 125 -1.25 -2.03 10.72
C LEU A 125 -2.78 -2.15 10.86
N GLU A 126 -3.47 -1.03 11.16
CA GLU A 126 -4.94 -1.00 11.34
C GLU A 126 -5.71 -1.41 10.07
N ASN A 127 -5.17 -1.09 8.89
CA ASN A 127 -5.80 -1.39 7.61
C ASN A 127 -5.29 -2.67 6.95
N LYS A 128 -4.18 -3.22 7.45
CA LYS A 128 -3.42 -4.31 6.81
C LYS A 128 -4.32 -5.47 6.40
N ARG A 129 -5.14 -5.98 7.32
CA ARG A 129 -6.05 -7.10 7.06
C ARG A 129 -7.02 -6.82 5.91
N ARG A 130 -7.80 -5.74 6.01
CA ARG A 130 -8.79 -5.34 4.99
C ARG A 130 -8.15 -5.17 3.61
N VAL A 131 -6.96 -4.56 3.59
CA VAL A 131 -6.23 -4.30 2.35
C VAL A 131 -5.69 -5.60 1.74
N VAL A 132 -5.12 -6.51 2.56
CA VAL A 132 -4.67 -7.83 2.11
C VAL A 132 -5.82 -8.68 1.59
N GLU A 133 -6.97 -8.72 2.28
CA GLU A 133 -8.16 -9.45 1.83
C GLU A 133 -8.63 -8.95 0.45
N ARG A 134 -8.70 -7.63 0.27
CA ARG A 134 -9.05 -7.02 -1.02
C ARG A 134 -8.03 -7.38 -2.11
N PHE A 135 -6.73 -7.31 -1.81
CA PHE A 135 -5.67 -7.52 -2.79
C PHE A 135 -5.45 -9.00 -3.15
N ASN A 136 -5.74 -9.93 -2.24
CA ASN A 136 -5.75 -11.36 -2.55
C ASN A 136 -6.81 -11.72 -3.61
N LEU A 137 -7.91 -10.96 -3.68
CA LEU A 137 -8.98 -11.13 -4.67
C LEU A 137 -8.72 -10.36 -5.97
N TYR A 138 -7.82 -9.37 -5.96
CA TYR A 138 -7.52 -8.57 -7.13
C TYR A 138 -6.75 -9.36 -8.17
N ARG A 139 -7.13 -9.21 -9.44
CA ARG A 139 -6.41 -9.74 -10.59
C ARG A 139 -6.24 -8.63 -11.61
N SER A 140 -5.01 -8.44 -12.06
CA SER A 140 -4.68 -7.43 -13.04
C SER A 140 -5.31 -7.77 -14.40
N PRO A 141 -5.89 -6.79 -15.11
CA PRO A 141 -6.35 -7.01 -16.48
C PRO A 141 -5.20 -7.45 -17.39
N PRO A 142 -5.46 -8.23 -18.45
CA PRO A 142 -4.41 -8.63 -19.39
C PRO A 142 -3.83 -7.40 -20.12
N VAL A 143 -2.53 -7.43 -20.41
CA VAL A 143 -1.87 -6.36 -21.18
C VAL A 143 -2.28 -6.46 -22.65
N SER A 144 -3.04 -5.46 -23.10
CA SER A 144 -3.52 -5.34 -24.48
C SER A 144 -2.66 -4.43 -25.35
N GLU A 145 -1.74 -3.67 -24.76
CA GLU A 145 -0.96 -2.63 -25.45
C GLU A 145 0.24 -3.20 -26.21
N TRP A 146 -0.01 -4.16 -27.10
CA TRP A 146 0.98 -4.71 -28.02
C TRP A 146 0.34 -5.26 -29.29
N LEU A 147 1.14 -5.39 -30.34
CA LEU A 147 0.76 -5.98 -31.64
C LEU A 147 1.81 -7.02 -32.04
N PRO A 148 1.49 -8.03 -32.88
CA PRO A 148 2.52 -8.85 -33.50
C PRO A 148 3.52 -7.98 -34.27
N ALA A 149 4.82 -8.25 -34.12
CA ALA A 149 5.87 -7.42 -34.70
C ALA A 149 5.79 -7.33 -36.23
N GLU A 150 5.30 -8.37 -36.89
CA GLU A 150 5.07 -8.40 -38.35
C GLU A 150 3.93 -7.49 -38.81
N GLN A 151 3.00 -7.18 -37.91
CA GLN A 151 1.85 -6.30 -38.16
C GLN A 151 2.14 -4.85 -37.74
N ALA A 152 3.27 -4.61 -37.06
CA ALA A 152 3.66 -3.29 -36.64
C ALA A 152 4.11 -2.46 -37.85
N PRO A 153 3.48 -1.31 -38.13
CA PRO A 153 3.87 -0.48 -39.26
C PRO A 153 5.27 0.11 -39.03
N PRO A 154 6.04 0.39 -40.11
CA PRO A 154 7.38 0.98 -39.98
C PRO A 154 7.29 2.42 -39.43
N PRO A 155 8.42 3.02 -38.99
CA PRO A 155 8.40 4.42 -38.56
C PRO A 155 7.86 5.36 -39.65
N ASP A 156 7.04 6.35 -39.27
CA ASP A 156 6.46 7.34 -40.18
C ASP A 156 6.78 8.80 -39.80
N VAL A 157 7.66 8.99 -38.81
CA VAL A 157 8.26 10.28 -38.47
C VAL A 157 9.30 10.70 -39.51
N GLU A 158 9.53 12.00 -39.65
CA GLU A 158 10.49 12.54 -40.63
C GLU A 158 11.94 12.19 -40.26
N ASP A 159 12.29 12.27 -38.97
CA ASP A 159 13.60 11.90 -38.44
C ASP A 159 13.45 10.93 -37.26
N VAL A 160 13.75 9.66 -37.51
CA VAL A 160 13.67 8.58 -36.52
C VAL A 160 14.65 8.80 -35.37
N LYS A 161 15.87 9.26 -35.67
CA LYS A 161 16.91 9.45 -34.65
C LYS A 161 16.54 10.60 -33.73
N GLN A 162 16.05 11.71 -34.29
CA GLN A 162 15.59 12.85 -33.51
C GLN A 162 14.39 12.49 -32.63
N ALA A 163 13.45 11.68 -33.14
CA ALA A 163 12.31 11.21 -32.35
C ALA A 163 12.76 10.38 -31.14
N ILE A 164 13.69 9.43 -31.35
CA ILE A 164 14.27 8.62 -30.28
C ILE A 164 15.02 9.50 -29.27
N ASP A 165 15.87 10.42 -29.73
CA ASP A 165 16.57 11.37 -28.87
C ASP A 165 15.59 12.20 -28.01
N THR A 166 14.43 12.57 -28.58
CA THR A 166 13.38 13.29 -27.84
C THR A 166 12.75 12.42 -26.75
N TYR A 167 12.45 11.15 -27.04
CA TYR A 167 11.91 10.23 -26.05
C TYR A 167 12.89 10.04 -24.89
N GLU A 168 14.15 9.74 -25.20
CA GLU A 168 15.14 9.35 -24.20
C GLU A 168 15.66 10.54 -23.38
N ARG A 169 15.95 11.68 -24.02
CA ARG A 169 16.61 12.83 -23.37
C ARG A 169 15.68 13.93 -22.92
N LEU A 170 14.45 14.00 -23.45
CA LEU A 170 13.50 15.02 -23.02
C LEU A 170 12.40 14.38 -22.16
N TYR A 171 11.67 13.42 -22.71
CA TYR A 171 10.49 12.90 -22.03
C TYR A 171 10.83 12.01 -20.83
N ALA A 172 11.71 11.03 -20.98
CA ALA A 172 12.05 10.15 -19.87
C ALA A 172 12.74 10.90 -18.72
N GLU A 173 13.61 11.87 -19.03
CA GLU A 173 14.26 12.73 -18.03
C GLU A 173 13.25 13.59 -17.26
N GLN A 174 12.17 14.05 -17.90
CA GLN A 174 11.08 14.76 -17.21
C GLN A 174 10.40 13.90 -16.15
N LEU A 175 10.15 12.60 -16.42
CA LEU A 175 9.59 11.70 -15.42
C LEU A 175 10.55 11.53 -14.26
N VAL A 176 11.84 11.30 -14.55
CA VAL A 176 12.89 11.15 -13.52
C VAL A 176 12.96 12.37 -12.62
N ALA A 177 12.99 13.57 -13.19
CA ALA A 177 13.00 14.83 -12.44
C ALA A 177 11.74 14.98 -11.58
N LEU A 178 10.57 14.64 -12.13
CA LEU A 178 9.31 14.66 -11.40
C LEU A 178 9.32 13.67 -10.22
N MET A 179 9.75 12.43 -10.43
CA MET A 179 9.83 11.41 -9.37
C MET A 179 10.80 11.81 -8.25
N HIS A 180 11.94 12.39 -8.61
CA HIS A 180 12.87 12.94 -7.63
C HIS A 180 12.22 14.04 -6.77
N SER A 181 11.44 14.93 -7.39
CA SER A 181 10.68 15.97 -6.64
C SER A 181 9.64 15.39 -5.68
N GLN A 182 9.14 14.19 -5.97
CA GLN A 182 8.17 13.46 -5.13
C GLN A 182 8.84 12.53 -4.11
N GLN A 183 10.17 12.62 -3.95
CA GLN A 183 10.92 11.77 -3.03
C GLN A 183 10.79 10.27 -3.36
N VAL A 184 10.77 9.92 -4.65
CA VAL A 184 10.82 8.54 -5.15
C VAL A 184 12.16 8.32 -5.85
N PRO A 185 13.28 8.23 -5.09
CA PRO A 185 14.61 8.11 -5.67
C PRO A 185 14.82 6.80 -6.44
N GLU A 186 14.10 5.74 -6.09
CA GLU A 186 14.21 4.42 -6.72
C GLU A 186 13.83 4.46 -8.21
N ALA A 187 12.99 5.42 -8.62
CA ALA A 187 12.62 5.63 -10.02
C ALA A 187 13.82 5.94 -10.94
N THR A 188 14.95 6.34 -10.34
CA THR A 188 16.18 6.76 -11.03
C THR A 188 17.23 5.66 -11.15
N GLU A 189 17.05 4.53 -10.45
CA GLU A 189 18.09 3.51 -10.28
C GLU A 189 18.28 2.60 -11.49
N GLY A 190 17.39 2.67 -12.50
CA GLY A 190 17.47 1.82 -13.69
C GLY A 190 17.14 0.34 -13.41
N THR A 191 16.51 0.05 -12.28
CA THR A 191 16.25 -1.30 -11.77
C THR A 191 14.79 -1.72 -11.97
N LEU A 192 14.48 -3.01 -11.85
CA LEU A 192 13.08 -3.47 -11.97
C LEU A 192 12.23 -2.96 -10.80
N GLU A 193 12.85 -2.74 -9.64
CA GLU A 193 12.26 -2.13 -8.46
C GLU A 193 11.75 -0.71 -8.74
N ALA A 194 12.39 0.01 -9.68
CA ALA A 194 11.96 1.33 -10.13
C ALA A 194 10.58 1.31 -10.78
N LEU A 195 10.24 0.26 -11.55
CA LEU A 195 8.91 0.08 -12.16
C LEU A 195 7.82 0.03 -11.09
N ALA A 196 8.03 -0.79 -10.06
CA ALA A 196 7.07 -0.91 -8.96
C ALA A 196 7.00 0.38 -8.12
N ALA A 197 8.12 1.09 -7.95
CA ALA A 197 8.17 2.37 -7.25
C ALA A 197 7.38 3.46 -8.00
N VAL A 198 7.55 3.56 -9.32
CA VAL A 198 6.80 4.50 -10.15
C VAL A 198 5.31 4.17 -10.15
N ASP A 199 4.92 2.91 -10.39
CA ASP A 199 3.52 2.49 -10.35
C ASP A 199 2.87 2.82 -8.99
N PHE A 200 3.57 2.52 -7.89
CA PHE A 200 3.10 2.85 -6.56
C PHE A 200 2.96 4.37 -6.36
N ALA A 201 3.92 5.17 -6.84
CA ALA A 201 3.87 6.62 -6.74
C ALA A 201 2.67 7.20 -7.51
N LEU A 202 2.47 6.77 -8.77
CA LEU A 202 1.33 7.18 -9.60
C LEU A 202 -0.01 6.90 -8.89
N TRP A 203 -0.13 5.71 -8.30
CA TRP A 203 -1.33 5.27 -7.60
C TRP A 203 -1.53 6.01 -6.27
N HIS A 204 -0.49 6.04 -5.44
CA HIS A 204 -0.55 6.57 -4.09
C HIS A 204 -0.76 8.08 -4.08
N LEU A 205 -0.06 8.81 -4.95
CA LEU A 205 -0.23 10.24 -5.10
C LEU A 205 -1.56 10.58 -5.79
N GLY A 206 -2.20 9.59 -6.41
CA GLY A 206 -3.54 9.70 -7.00
C GLY A 206 -3.58 10.51 -8.27
N TRP A 207 -2.50 10.51 -9.07
CA TRP A 207 -2.37 11.38 -10.25
C TRP A 207 -3.45 11.13 -11.30
N GLY A 208 -3.83 9.87 -11.52
CA GLY A 208 -4.95 9.54 -12.41
C GLY A 208 -6.30 10.13 -11.98
N LYS A 209 -6.47 10.53 -10.71
CA LYS A 209 -7.67 11.20 -10.20
C LYS A 209 -7.49 12.71 -10.02
N ARG A 210 -6.32 13.16 -9.57
CA ARG A 210 -6.06 14.54 -9.14
C ARG A 210 -5.66 15.46 -10.29
N PHE A 211 -4.94 14.94 -11.28
CA PHE A 211 -4.47 15.76 -12.39
C PHE A 211 -5.63 16.08 -13.34
N SER A 212 -5.62 17.31 -13.85
CA SER A 212 -6.44 17.76 -14.97
C SER A 212 -6.12 16.98 -16.25
N ALA A 213 -6.98 17.10 -17.27
CA ALA A 213 -6.72 16.49 -18.56
C ALA A 213 -5.39 17.00 -19.17
N GLU A 214 -5.12 18.31 -19.08
CA GLU A 214 -3.91 18.93 -19.62
C GLU A 214 -2.63 18.41 -18.92
N GLU A 215 -2.65 18.31 -17.59
CA GLU A 215 -1.53 17.75 -16.82
C GLU A 215 -1.29 16.27 -17.17
N LYS A 216 -2.36 15.49 -17.39
CA LYS A 216 -2.23 14.10 -17.85
C LYS A 216 -1.63 14.02 -19.24
N GLU A 217 -2.10 14.83 -20.19
CA GLU A 217 -1.56 14.89 -21.55
C GLU A 217 -0.08 15.28 -21.56
N ALA A 218 0.36 16.16 -20.64
CA ALA A 218 1.77 16.51 -20.49
C ALA A 218 2.61 15.37 -19.89
N LEU A 219 2.03 14.51 -19.05
CA LEU A 219 2.74 13.42 -18.38
C LEU A 219 2.83 12.13 -19.22
N ILE A 220 1.87 11.88 -20.11
CA ILE A 220 1.84 10.69 -20.97
C ILE A 220 3.15 10.48 -21.74
N PRO A 221 3.74 11.49 -22.42
CA PRO A 221 5.01 11.33 -23.10
C PRO A 221 6.13 10.93 -22.14
N ALA A 222 6.20 11.56 -20.96
CA ALA A 222 7.26 11.30 -19.99
C ALA A 222 7.21 9.87 -19.46
N LEU A 223 6.02 9.40 -19.06
CA LEU A 223 5.83 8.03 -18.56
C LEU A 223 6.04 6.98 -19.67
N GLY A 224 5.51 7.21 -20.86
CA GLY A 224 5.63 6.27 -21.98
C GLY A 224 7.08 6.16 -22.49
N ALA A 225 7.80 7.28 -22.58
CA ALA A 225 9.21 7.25 -22.98
C ALA A 225 10.09 6.56 -21.95
N TRP A 226 9.87 6.84 -20.65
CA TRP A 226 10.59 6.17 -19.57
C TRP A 226 10.33 4.66 -19.57
N LEU A 227 9.07 4.22 -19.71
CA LEU A 227 8.75 2.80 -19.83
C LEU A 227 9.39 2.16 -21.07
N GLY A 228 9.35 2.84 -22.21
CA GLY A 228 9.99 2.36 -23.43
C GLY A 228 11.51 2.25 -23.31
N MET A 229 12.17 3.17 -22.60
CA MET A 229 13.60 3.06 -22.28
C MET A 229 13.93 1.78 -21.53
N TYR A 230 13.10 1.33 -20.59
CA TYR A 230 13.30 0.06 -19.90
C TYR A 230 13.22 -1.14 -20.86
N LEU A 231 12.28 -1.12 -21.81
CA LEU A 231 12.19 -2.17 -22.83
C LEU A 231 13.42 -2.20 -23.73
N VAL A 232 13.96 -1.03 -24.09
CA VAL A 232 15.18 -0.94 -24.90
C VAL A 232 16.41 -1.40 -24.11
N SER A 233 16.63 -0.84 -22.93
CA SER A 233 17.85 -1.06 -22.16
C SER A 233 17.92 -2.44 -21.51
N ALA A 234 16.81 -2.93 -20.95
CA ALA A 234 16.79 -4.18 -20.20
C ALA A 234 16.41 -5.40 -21.07
N LEU A 235 15.65 -5.19 -22.15
CA LEU A 235 15.17 -6.28 -23.02
C LEU A 235 15.75 -6.24 -24.44
N GLY A 236 16.64 -5.29 -24.75
CA GLY A 236 17.25 -5.15 -26.09
C GLY A 236 16.25 -4.71 -27.16
N GLY A 237 15.18 -4.03 -26.75
CA GLY A 237 14.12 -3.57 -27.65
C GLY A 237 14.59 -2.52 -28.67
N GLN A 238 13.80 -2.34 -29.72
CA GLN A 238 14.05 -1.34 -30.77
C GLN A 238 12.86 -0.41 -30.94
N TRP A 239 13.09 0.90 -30.84
CA TRP A 239 12.06 1.90 -31.07
C TRP A 239 11.55 1.87 -32.52
N VAL A 240 10.23 2.01 -32.65
CA VAL A 240 9.51 2.26 -33.90
C VAL A 240 8.67 3.52 -33.70
N PRO A 241 9.27 4.71 -33.88
CA PRO A 241 8.58 5.97 -33.62
C PRO A 241 7.46 6.23 -34.63
N ARG A 242 6.36 6.79 -34.15
CA ARG A 242 5.18 7.13 -34.95
C ARG A 242 4.78 8.58 -34.77
N ARG A 243 4.18 9.19 -35.79
CA ARG A 243 3.63 10.56 -35.73
C ARG A 243 2.60 10.70 -34.63
N LYS A 244 1.76 9.68 -34.45
CA LYS A 244 0.87 9.56 -33.30
C LYS A 244 1.60 8.83 -32.18
N LEU A 245 1.80 9.52 -31.05
CA LEU A 245 2.68 9.04 -29.99
C LEU A 245 2.21 7.69 -29.42
N GLU A 246 0.90 7.47 -29.26
CA GLU A 246 0.35 6.20 -28.75
C GLU A 246 0.55 5.01 -29.69
N GLU A 247 0.84 5.25 -30.97
CA GLU A 247 1.18 4.20 -31.92
C GLU A 247 2.68 3.87 -31.90
N SER A 248 3.50 4.72 -31.27
CA SER A 248 4.95 4.48 -31.17
C SER A 248 5.20 3.26 -30.31
N ALA A 249 6.02 2.36 -30.84
CA ALA A 249 6.23 1.05 -30.25
C ALA A 249 7.70 0.78 -29.93
N VAL A 250 7.95 -0.18 -29.03
CA VAL A 250 9.25 -0.83 -28.87
C VAL A 250 9.09 -2.29 -29.27
N ARG A 251 9.80 -2.70 -30.32
CA ARG A 251 9.82 -4.09 -30.75
C ARG A 251 10.72 -4.91 -29.84
N VAL A 252 10.15 -5.96 -29.23
CA VAL A 252 10.84 -6.90 -28.33
C VAL A 252 10.37 -8.31 -28.71
N GLY A 253 11.28 -9.14 -29.21
CA GLY A 253 10.93 -10.47 -29.74
C GLY A 253 9.95 -10.38 -30.92
N ASP A 254 8.87 -11.14 -30.85
CA ASP A 254 7.79 -11.24 -31.84
C ASP A 254 6.67 -10.20 -31.64
N ARG A 255 6.85 -9.24 -30.72
CA ARG A 255 5.84 -8.23 -30.38
C ARG A 255 6.37 -6.81 -30.48
N ALA A 256 5.47 -5.90 -30.85
CA ALA A 256 5.64 -4.46 -30.77
C ALA A 256 4.80 -3.93 -29.61
N TRP A 257 5.47 -3.47 -28.56
CA TRP A 257 4.87 -3.01 -27.31
C TRP A 257 4.61 -1.50 -27.38
N LEU A 258 3.45 -1.03 -26.90
CA LEU A 258 2.98 0.36 -27.06
C LEU A 258 3.05 1.12 -25.71
N PRO A 259 4.24 1.61 -25.29
CA PRO A 259 4.41 2.15 -23.94
C PRO A 259 3.67 3.48 -23.72
N PHE A 260 3.50 4.31 -24.75
CA PHE A 260 2.75 5.57 -24.63
C PHE A 260 1.23 5.32 -24.49
N LEU A 261 0.70 4.30 -25.17
CA LEU A 261 -0.68 3.87 -24.97
C LEU A 261 -0.87 3.33 -23.55
N ARG A 262 0.08 2.53 -23.05
CA ARG A 262 0.07 2.04 -21.67
C ARG A 262 0.06 3.19 -20.66
N ALA A 263 0.92 4.20 -20.86
CA ALA A 263 0.98 5.39 -20.02
C ALA A 263 -0.34 6.18 -20.01
N ARG A 264 -0.99 6.32 -21.17
CA ARG A 264 -2.31 6.95 -21.29
C ARG A 264 -3.36 6.21 -20.47
N HIS A 265 -3.40 4.87 -20.54
CA HIS A 265 -4.32 4.07 -19.74
C HIS A 265 -4.02 4.21 -18.24
N ALA A 266 -2.74 4.12 -17.82
CA ALA A 266 -2.33 4.25 -16.42
C ALA A 266 -2.71 5.59 -15.75
N LEU A 267 -2.88 6.66 -16.53
CA LEU A 267 -3.24 7.99 -16.03
C LEU A 267 -4.74 8.30 -16.13
N GLN A 268 -5.56 7.36 -16.60
CA GLN A 268 -6.96 7.63 -16.92
C GLN A 268 -7.81 7.91 -15.67
N HIS A 269 -7.68 7.08 -14.63
CA HIS A 269 -8.45 7.19 -13.37
C HIS A 269 -7.64 6.75 -12.15
N GLY A 270 -8.25 6.82 -10.96
CA GLY A 270 -7.56 6.58 -9.68
C GLY A 270 -6.91 5.20 -9.55
N GLU A 271 -7.62 4.12 -9.91
CA GLU A 271 -7.09 2.75 -9.87
C GLU A 271 -6.27 2.35 -11.10
N ALA A 272 -6.21 3.21 -12.12
CA ALA A 272 -5.61 2.87 -13.40
C ALA A 272 -4.11 2.52 -13.33
N PRO A 273 -3.28 3.09 -12.43
CA PRO A 273 -1.89 2.66 -12.32
C PRO A 273 -1.72 1.20 -11.86
N LEU A 274 -2.73 0.62 -11.22
CA LEU A 274 -2.73 -0.81 -10.86
C LEU A 274 -3.21 -1.65 -12.06
N ASP A 275 -4.33 -1.27 -12.68
CA ASP A 275 -4.90 -1.98 -13.84
C ASP A 275 -3.99 -1.92 -15.07
N TYR A 276 -3.25 -0.83 -15.21
CA TYR A 276 -2.35 -0.54 -16.31
C TYR A 276 -0.91 -0.32 -15.83
N SER A 277 -0.47 -1.10 -14.84
CA SER A 277 0.89 -1.08 -14.29
C SER A 277 2.01 -1.19 -15.34
N CYS A 278 3.03 -0.34 -15.22
CA CYS A 278 4.27 -0.42 -15.99
C CYS A 278 5.05 -1.70 -15.67
N SER A 279 5.03 -2.14 -14.41
CA SER A 279 5.65 -3.38 -13.95
C SER A 279 5.05 -4.61 -14.63
N GLN A 280 3.72 -4.73 -14.65
CA GLN A 280 3.03 -5.82 -15.37
C GLN A 280 3.39 -5.79 -16.86
N PHE A 281 3.32 -4.62 -17.48
CA PHE A 281 3.63 -4.44 -18.90
C PHE A 281 5.05 -4.92 -19.24
N PHE A 282 6.04 -4.51 -18.44
CA PHE A 282 7.43 -4.92 -18.61
C PHE A 282 7.60 -6.45 -18.41
N ARG A 283 6.99 -7.03 -17.38
CA ARG A 283 7.06 -8.49 -17.13
C ARG A 283 6.48 -9.30 -18.28
N GLN A 284 5.37 -8.86 -18.86
CA GLN A 284 4.81 -9.54 -20.03
C GLN A 284 5.72 -9.42 -21.25
N ALA A 285 6.34 -8.27 -21.48
CA ALA A 285 7.36 -8.10 -22.52
C ALA A 285 8.58 -8.98 -22.30
N GLN A 286 9.03 -9.13 -21.04
CA GLN A 286 10.12 -10.01 -20.70
C GLN A 286 9.76 -11.49 -20.94
N ARG A 287 8.54 -11.92 -20.58
CA ARG A 287 8.07 -13.28 -20.80
C ARG A 287 7.95 -13.62 -22.29
N SER A 288 7.57 -12.66 -23.15
CA SER A 288 7.45 -12.92 -24.60
C SER A 288 8.78 -13.19 -25.30
N ILE A 289 9.91 -12.89 -24.67
CA ILE A 289 11.25 -13.19 -25.21
C ILE A 289 11.62 -14.66 -24.97
N ARG A 290 11.10 -15.26 -23.90
CA ARG A 290 11.40 -16.65 -23.54
C ARG A 290 10.47 -17.56 -24.33
N PRO A 291 10.98 -18.60 -25.02
CA PRO A 291 10.11 -19.61 -25.60
C PRO A 291 9.25 -20.23 -24.50
N ALA A 292 7.97 -20.46 -24.77
CA ALA A 292 7.13 -21.26 -23.90
C ALA A 292 7.76 -22.67 -23.81
N GLU A 293 8.17 -23.07 -22.62
CA GLU A 293 8.56 -24.46 -22.32
C GLU A 293 7.36 -25.41 -22.39
#